data_AF-A0A7W5KWS0-F1
#
_entry.id   AF-A0A7W5KWS0-F1
#
_cell.length_a   1.000
_cell.length_b   1.000
_cell.length_c   1.000
_cell.angle_alpha   90.00
_cell.angle_beta   90.00
_cell.angle_gamma   90.00
#
_symmetry.space_group_name_H-M   'P 1'
#
loop_
_entity.id
_entity.type
_entity.pdbx_description
1 polymer ?
#
loop_
_entity_poly.entity_id
_entity_poly.type
_entity_poly.pdbx_seq_one_letter_code
_entity_poly.pdbx_strand_id
1 'polypeptide(L)' 'MSGIEIFAFIILPAMVAIGGWVAVLANERSNRRKHRLHPGE' A
#
# COMPACT_ATOMS: atom_id res chain seq x y z
N MET A 1 -20.35 -3.10 -20.48
CA MET A 1 -19.92 -2.14 -19.45
C MET A 1 -19.41 -0.90 -20.15
N SER A 2 -19.90 0.27 -19.76
CA SER A 2 -19.36 1.57 -20.17
C SER A 2 -17.97 1.79 -19.59
N GLY A 3 -17.22 2.74 -20.17
CA GLY A 3 -15.88 3.10 -19.65
C GLY A 3 -15.91 3.57 -18.19
N ILE A 4 -16.99 4.25 -17.78
CA ILE A 4 -17.20 4.71 -16.40
C ILE A 4 -17.39 3.53 -15.45
N GLU A 5 -18.17 2.51 -15.86
CA GLU A 5 -18.36 1.30 -15.06
C GLU A 5 -17.06 0.53 -14.88
N ILE A 6 -16.23 0.41 -15.93
CA ILE A 6 -14.91 -0.24 -15.84
C ILE A 6 -14.00 0.52 -14.87
N PHE A 7 -13.96 1.85 -14.97
CA PHE A 7 -13.16 2.66 -14.06
C PHE A 7 -13.62 2.50 -12.61
N ALA A 8 -14.91 2.64 -12.34
CA ALA A 8 -15.47 2.66 -10.99
C ALA A 8 -15.39 1.28 -10.30
N PHE A 9 -15.62 0.19 -11.03
CA PHE A 9 -15.73 -1.14 -10.43
C PHE A 9 -14.48 -2.00 -10.56
N ILE A 10 -13.53 -1.64 -11.43
CA ILE A 10 -12.31 -2.43 -11.65
C ILE A 10 -11.07 -1.60 -11.32
N ILE A 11 -10.89 -0.47 -12.00
CA ILE A 11 -9.65 0.30 -11.90
C ILE A 11 -9.51 0.93 -10.51
N LEU A 12 -10.54 1.63 -10.04
CA LEU A 12 -10.50 2.34 -8.76
C LEU A 12 -10.28 1.38 -7.57
N PRO A 13 -11.01 0.25 -7.42
CA PRO A 13 -10.75 -0.71 -6.36
C PRO A 13 -9.35 -1.34 -6.43
N ALA A 14 -8.87 -1.67 -7.64
CA ALA A 14 -7.53 -2.21 -7.81
C ALA A 14 -6.46 -1.21 -7.35
N MET A 15 -6.60 0.07 -7.71
CA MET A 15 -5.68 1.12 -7.27
C MET A 15 -5.69 1.33 -5.76
N VAL A 16 -6.86 1.27 -5.12
CA VAL A 16 -6.97 1.36 -3.65
C VAL A 16 -6.28 0.16 -2.99
N ALA A 17 -6.51 -1.05 -3.48
CA ALA A 17 -5.87 -2.26 -2.94
C ALA A 17 -4.34 -2.22 -3.09
N ILE A 18 -3.84 -1.86 -4.28
CA ILE A 18 -2.41 -1.71 -4.54
C ILE A 18 -1.81 -0.59 -3.66
N GLY A 19 -2.48 0.56 -3.58
CA GLY A 19 -2.04 1.68 -2.75
C GLY A 19 -1.95 1.31 -1.27
N GLY A 20 -2.96 0.61 -0.75
CA GLY A 20 -2.97 0.09 0.62
C GLY A 20 -1.83 -0.89 0.88
N TRP A 21 -1.61 -1.85 -0.03
CA TRP A 21 -0.50 -2.80 0.07
C TRP A 21 0.87 -2.10 0.10
N VAL A 22 1.09 -1.15 -0.80
CA VAL A 22 2.33 -0.37 -0.85
C VAL A 22 2.54 0.43 0.42
N ALA A 23 1.49 1.03 0.98
CA ALA A 23 1.56 1.76 2.23
C ALA A 23 1.98 0.86 3.41
N VAL A 24 1.38 -0.33 3.52
CA VAL A 24 1.76 -1.32 4.54
C VAL A 24 3.22 -1.75 4.37
N LEU A 25 3.64 -2.09 3.15
CA LEU A 25 5.01 -2.50 2.86
C LEU A 25 6.02 -1.38 3.18
N ALA A 26 5.69 -0.13 2.86
CA ALA A 26 6.52 1.03 3.18
C ALA A 26 6.63 1.24 4.69
N ASN A 27 5.52 1.09 5.42
CA ASN A 27 5.50 1.17 6.89
C ASN A 27 6.36 0.09 7.53
N GLU A 28 6.23 -1.17 7.09
CA GLU A 28 7.08 -2.26 7.59
C GLU A 28 8.57 -2.00 7.31
N ARG A 29 8.90 -1.55 6.09
CA ARG A 29 10.28 -1.25 5.72
C ARG A 29 10.84 -0.12 6.58
N SER A 30 10.03 0.90 6.87
CA SER A 30 10.39 2.00 7.77
C SER A 30 10.62 1.51 9.20
N ASN A 31 9.72 0.69 9.73
CA ASN A 31 9.85 0.13 11.09
C ASN A 31 11.07 -0.78 11.23
N ARG A 32 11.35 -1.64 10.24
CA ARG A 32 12.58 -2.45 10.24
C ARG A 32 13.84 -1.60 10.21
N ARG A 33 13.84 -0.46 9.50
CA ARG A 33 14.98 0.48 9.51
C ARG A 33 15.13 1.15 10.87
N LYS A 34 14.03 1.57 11.50
CA LYS A 34 14.06 2.15 12.86
C LYS A 34 14.58 1.14 13.90
N HIS A 35 14.12 -0.10 13.87
CA HIS A 35 14.63 -1.16 14.76
C HIS A 35 16.12 -1.47 14.58
N ARG A 36 16.66 -1.31 13.36
CA ARG A 36 18.11 -1.46 13.13
C ARG A 36 18.93 -0.29 13.65
N LEU A 37 18.31 0.88 13.86
CA LEU A 37 18.98 2.06 14.41
C LEU A 37 19.00 2.04 15.95
N HIS A 38 18.03 1.38 16.60
CA HIS A 38 18.05 1.05 18.04
C HIS A 38 18.12 -0.47 18.25
N PRO A 39 19.25 -1.15 17.96
CA PRO A 39 19.44 -2.52 18.37
C PRO A 39 19.85 -2.53 19.85
N GLY A 40 18.89 -2.55 20.77
CA GLY A 40 19.14 -2.82 22.20
C GLY A 40 18.85 -1.70 23.18
N GLU A 41 17.60 -1.20 23.18
CA GLU A 41 16.92 -0.97 24.47
C GLU A 41 16.23 -2.27 24.90
#